data_AF-A0A4S1EKU0-F1
#
_entry.id   AF-A0A4S1EKU0-F1
#
_cell.length_a   1.000
_cell.length_b   1.000
_cell.length_c   1.000
_cell.angle_alpha   90.00
_cell.angle_beta   90.00
_cell.angle_gamma   90.00
#
_symmetry.space_group_name_H-M   'P 1'
#
loop_
_entity.id
_entity.type
_entity.pdbx_description
1 polymer ?
#
loop_
_entity_poly.entity_id
_entity_poly.type
_entity_poly.pdbx_seq_one_letter_code
_entity_poly.pdbx_strand_id
1 'polypeptide(L)'
;MFDISFSELLLIAVVALIVLGPERLPKVARTVGHLMGRAQRYMNDVKSDIQREMDLEEINKLKNQMQDAANSVRSSVNDSVNTIKDPLSEAQQALSDLHKPLDTPTEPVAAEKKAALPDTAEAAQPASTATPDNASKAKE
;
A
#
# COMPACT_ATOMS: atom_id res chain seq x y z
N MET A 1 -6.28 17.24 10.48
CA MET A 1 -6.02 15.92 9.85
C MET A 1 -6.98 15.61 8.70
N PHE A 2 -7.51 16.64 8.04
CA PHE A 2 -8.15 16.59 6.72
C PHE A 2 -7.61 17.78 5.93
N ASP A 3 -6.28 17.86 5.88
CA ASP A 3 -5.53 18.98 5.36
C ASP A 3 -5.38 18.85 3.83
N ILE A 4 -6.48 18.40 3.19
CA ILE A 4 -6.58 18.16 1.75
C ILE A 4 -6.49 19.51 1.05
N SER A 5 -5.34 19.74 0.44
CA SER A 5 -5.04 20.94 -0.31
C SER A 5 -5.74 20.92 -1.66
N PHE A 6 -6.01 22.10 -2.24
CA PHE A 6 -6.63 22.21 -3.56
C PHE A 6 -5.84 21.45 -4.65
N SER A 7 -4.51 21.39 -4.52
CA SER A 7 -3.60 20.60 -5.35
C SER A 7 -3.87 19.10 -5.29
N GLU A 8 -4.11 18.54 -4.11
CA GLU A 8 -4.39 17.10 -3.91
C GLU A 8 -5.78 16.75 -4.45
N LEU A 9 -6.78 17.62 -4.27
CA LEU A 9 -8.11 17.44 -4.85
C LEU A 9 -8.02 17.42 -6.39
N LEU A 10 -7.22 18.32 -6.99
CA LEU A 10 -6.97 18.33 -8.43
C LEU A 10 -6.26 17.06 -8.91
N LEU A 11 -5.23 16.59 -8.18
CA LEU A 11 -4.55 15.33 -8.47
C LEU A 11 -5.53 14.15 -8.47
N ILE A 12 -6.35 14.02 -7.42
CA ILE A 12 -7.37 12.97 -7.30
C ILE A 12 -8.40 13.08 -8.43
N ALA A 13 -8.82 14.29 -8.81
CA ALA A 13 -9.72 14.51 -9.93
C ALA A 13 -9.10 14.02 -11.26
N VAL A 14 -7.83 14.33 -11.54
CA VAL A 14 -7.13 13.84 -12.74
C VAL A 14 -7.03 12.30 -12.75
N VAL A 15 -6.63 11.69 -11.62
CA VAL A 15 -6.58 10.21 -11.50
C VAL A 15 -7.97 9.60 -11.71
N ALA A 16 -9.02 10.18 -11.13
CA ALA A 16 -10.39 9.72 -11.33
C ALA A 16 -10.86 9.86 -12.79
N LEU A 17 -10.49 10.95 -13.48
CA LEU A 17 -10.78 11.13 -14.91
C LEU A 17 -10.09 10.08 -15.79
N ILE A 18 -8.87 9.64 -15.44
CA ILE A 18 -8.14 8.59 -16.17
C ILE A 18 -8.75 7.20 -15.89
N VAL A 19 -8.97 6.85 -14.63
CA VAL A 19 -9.41 5.50 -14.22
C VAL A 19 -10.88 5.25 -14.54
N LEU A 20 -11.75 6.23 -14.25
CA LEU A 20 -13.19 6.09 -14.44
C LEU A 20 -13.66 6.63 -15.80
N GLY A 21 -12.92 7.58 -16.39
CA GLY A 21 -13.26 8.25 -17.64
C GLY A 21 -14.06 9.55 -17.41
N PRO A 22 -13.81 10.61 -18.23
CA PRO A 22 -14.46 11.92 -18.09
C PRO A 22 -15.99 11.89 -18.22
N GLU A 23 -16.53 10.93 -18.97
CA GLU A 23 -17.99 10.79 -19.13
C GLU A 23 -18.69 10.08 -17.95
N ARG A 24 -17.94 9.34 -17.13
CA ARG A 24 -18.50 8.49 -16.07
C ARG A 24 -18.40 9.17 -14.70
N LEU A 25 -17.35 9.93 -14.43
CA LEU A 25 -17.21 10.77 -13.23
C LEU A 25 -18.46 11.64 -12.96
N PRO A 26 -19.00 12.44 -13.90
CA PRO A 26 -20.21 13.24 -13.64
C PRO A 26 -21.47 12.39 -13.43
N LYS A 27 -21.53 11.17 -13.96
CA LYS A 27 -22.65 10.25 -13.71
C LYS A 27 -22.60 9.73 -12.26
N VAL A 28 -21.43 9.29 -11.79
CA VAL A 28 -21.23 8.84 -10.39
C VAL A 28 -21.45 9.99 -9.41
N ALA A 29 -20.88 11.18 -9.67
CA ALA A 29 -21.07 12.35 -8.82
C ALA A 29 -22.55 12.75 -8.66
N ARG A 30 -23.35 12.65 -9.74
CA ARG A 30 -24.81 12.86 -9.68
C ARG A 30 -25.53 11.79 -8.87
N THR A 31 -25.19 10.51 -9.04
CA THR A 31 -25.79 9.42 -8.26
C THR A 31 -25.51 9.55 -6.77
N VAL A 32 -24.23 9.80 -6.40
CA VAL A 32 -23.81 10.01 -5.01
C VAL A 32 -24.47 11.28 -4.45
N GLY A 33 -24.45 12.39 -5.19
CA GLY A 33 -25.09 13.64 -4.80
C GLY A 33 -26.60 13.52 -4.58
N HIS A 34 -27.29 12.70 -5.38
CA HIS A 34 -28.73 12.44 -5.20
C HIS A 34 -29.04 11.58 -3.97
N LEU A 35 -28.17 10.60 -3.66
CA LEU A 35 -28.25 9.82 -2.43
C LEU A 35 -27.97 10.69 -1.20
N MET A 36 -26.89 11.49 -1.25
CA MET A 36 -26.48 12.40 -0.18
C MET A 36 -27.53 13.47 0.08
N GLY A 37 -28.09 14.09 -0.97
CA GLY A 37 -29.15 15.09 -0.85
C GLY A 37 -30.45 14.53 -0.29
N ARG A 38 -30.81 13.27 -0.63
CA ARG A 38 -31.93 12.56 0.03
C ARG A 38 -31.63 12.30 1.51
N ALA A 39 -30.46 11.75 1.83
CA ALA A 39 -30.07 11.48 3.22
C ALA A 39 -30.05 12.75 4.08
N GLN A 40 -29.50 13.86 3.55
CA GLN A 40 -29.51 15.16 4.19
C GLN A 40 -30.93 15.69 4.42
N ARG A 41 -31.86 15.44 3.49
CA ARG A 41 -33.28 15.81 3.67
C ARG A 41 -33.92 15.00 4.80
N TYR A 42 -33.76 13.67 4.82
CA TYR A 42 -34.23 12.84 5.93
C TYR A 42 -33.64 13.27 7.28
N MET A 43 -32.33 13.59 7.33
CA MET A 43 -31.69 14.10 8.54
C MET A 43 -32.25 15.45 8.97
N ASN A 44 -32.58 16.35 8.03
CA ASN A 44 -33.21 17.64 8.35
C ASN A 44 -34.65 17.47 8.85
N ASP A 45 -35.44 16.61 8.21
CA ASP A 45 -36.83 16.34 8.60
C ASP A 45 -36.85 15.74 10.03
N VAL A 46 -36.09 14.67 10.28
CA VAL A 46 -35.92 14.04 11.60
C VAL A 46 -35.36 15.02 12.64
N LYS A 47 -34.38 15.85 12.27
CA LYS A 47 -33.87 16.90 13.18
C LYS A 47 -34.96 17.92 13.52
N SER A 48 -35.85 18.25 12.59
CA SER A 48 -36.93 19.21 12.83
C SER A 48 -38.00 18.64 13.77
N ASP A 49 -38.33 17.35 13.64
CA ASP A 49 -39.25 16.65 14.54
C ASP A 49 -38.65 16.54 15.96
N ILE A 50 -37.41 16.03 16.05
CA ILE A 50 -36.68 15.93 17.33
C ILE A 50 -36.54 17.29 18.02
N GLN A 51 -36.18 18.35 17.29
CA GLN A 51 -36.00 19.69 17.87
C GLN A 51 -37.32 20.30 18.38
N ARG A 52 -38.48 19.76 17.98
CA ARG A 52 -39.81 20.25 18.32
C ARG A 52 -40.45 19.50 19.49
N GLU A 53 -39.97 18.29 19.80
CA GLU A 53 -40.54 17.39 20.81
C GLU A 53 -39.54 16.92 21.89
N MET A 54 -38.24 17.16 21.73
CA MET A 54 -37.18 16.62 22.61
C MET A 54 -36.36 17.73 23.31
N ASP A 55 -36.07 17.53 24.60
CA ASP A 55 -35.35 18.50 25.43
C ASP A 55 -33.84 18.51 25.15
N LEU A 56 -33.17 19.64 25.37
CA LEU A 56 -31.75 19.82 25.00
C LEU A 56 -30.79 18.88 25.74
N GLU A 57 -31.20 18.36 26.91
CA GLU A 57 -30.41 17.40 27.68
C GLU A 57 -30.26 16.04 26.98
N GLU A 58 -31.31 15.56 26.29
CA GLU A 58 -31.25 14.27 25.59
C GLU A 58 -30.34 14.31 24.36
N ILE A 59 -30.30 15.44 23.64
CA ILE A 59 -29.34 15.67 22.56
C ILE A 59 -27.90 15.64 23.10
N ASN A 60 -27.64 16.28 24.23
CA ASN A 60 -26.31 16.26 24.86
C ASN A 60 -25.93 14.85 25.34
N LYS A 61 -26.87 14.10 25.91
CA LYS A 61 -26.65 12.71 26.34
C LYS A 61 -26.32 11.79 25.16
N LEU A 62 -27.08 11.85 24.07
CA LEU A 62 -26.83 11.06 22.86
C LEU A 62 -25.49 11.44 22.20
N LYS A 63 -25.18 12.74 22.15
CA LYS A 63 -23.89 13.25 21.64
C LYS A 63 -22.71 12.71 22.47
N ASN A 64 -22.81 12.72 23.79
CA ASN A 64 -21.77 12.19 24.67
C ASN A 64 -21.60 10.67 24.45
N GLN A 65 -22.70 9.91 24.41
CA GLN A 65 -22.66 8.47 24.11
C GLN A 65 -22.03 8.16 22.74
N MET A 66 -22.32 8.94 21.71
CA MET A 66 -21.66 8.83 20.40
C MET A 66 -20.18 9.19 20.45
N GLN A 67 -19.80 10.24 21.21
CA GLN A 67 -18.41 10.64 21.40
C GLN A 67 -17.61 9.54 22.12
N ASP A 68 -18.16 8.94 23.17
CA ASP A 68 -17.53 7.85 23.93
C ASP A 68 -17.42 6.56 23.09
N ALA A 69 -18.43 6.24 22.30
CA ALA A 69 -18.38 5.14 21.33
C ALA A 69 -17.32 5.38 20.25
N ALA A 70 -17.22 6.60 19.71
CA ALA A 70 -16.19 6.95 18.73
C ALA A 70 -14.78 6.91 19.34
N ASN A 71 -14.61 7.42 20.57
CA ASN A 71 -13.33 7.42 21.29
C ASN A 71 -12.86 6.00 21.62
N SER A 72 -13.74 5.13 22.09
CA SER A 72 -13.41 3.73 22.40
C SER A 72 -13.03 2.95 21.14
N VAL A 73 -13.80 3.06 20.04
CA VAL A 73 -13.42 2.49 18.74
C VAL A 73 -12.07 3.03 18.26
N ARG A 74 -11.81 4.34 18.44
CA ARG A 74 -10.51 4.94 18.08
C ARG A 74 -9.35 4.38 18.89
N SER A 75 -9.54 4.16 20.20
CA SER A 75 -8.55 3.49 21.05
C SER A 75 -8.31 2.07 20.54
N SER A 76 -9.34 1.22 20.46
CA SER A 76 -9.20 -0.17 20.06
C SER A 76 -8.54 -0.35 18.69
N VAL A 77 -8.80 0.55 17.73
CA VAL A 77 -8.11 0.57 16.43
C VAL A 77 -6.63 0.98 16.59
N ASN A 78 -6.32 2.03 17.35
CA ASN A 78 -4.93 2.42 17.62
C ASN A 78 -4.15 1.31 18.35
N ASP A 79 -4.76 0.69 19.37
CA ASP A 79 -4.18 -0.38 20.19
C ASP A 79 -3.88 -1.63 19.35
N SER A 80 -4.82 -1.99 18.46
CA SER A 80 -4.63 -3.07 17.47
C SER A 80 -3.52 -2.74 16.47
N VAL A 81 -3.47 -1.50 15.98
CA VAL A 81 -2.45 -1.05 15.02
C VAL A 81 -1.05 -1.02 15.65
N ASN A 82 -0.92 -0.62 16.91
CA ASN A 82 0.36 -0.63 17.62
C ASN A 82 0.82 -2.08 17.85
N THR A 83 -0.08 -2.95 18.34
CA THR A 83 0.18 -4.39 18.54
C THR A 83 0.66 -5.10 17.26
N ILE A 84 0.24 -4.64 16.08
CA ILE A 84 0.70 -5.17 14.79
C ILE A 84 2.02 -4.51 14.33
N LYS A 85 2.22 -3.22 14.61
CA LYS A 85 3.41 -2.46 14.20
C LYS A 85 4.67 -2.85 14.96
N ASP A 86 4.58 -3.11 16.25
CA ASP A 86 5.73 -3.40 17.11
C ASP A 86 6.51 -4.65 16.61
N PRO A 87 5.89 -5.84 16.44
CA PRO A 87 6.59 -7.02 15.92
C PRO A 87 7.01 -6.87 14.46
N LEU A 88 6.30 -6.09 13.64
CA LEU A 88 6.71 -5.80 12.26
C LEU A 88 7.96 -4.92 12.20
N SER A 89 8.08 -3.94 13.10
CA SER A 89 9.21 -3.01 13.17
C SER A 89 10.46 -3.72 13.69
N GLU A 90 10.31 -4.59 14.70
CA GLU A 90 11.38 -5.44 15.21
C GLU A 90 11.86 -6.44 14.15
N ALA A 91 10.95 -7.10 13.43
CA ALA A 91 11.29 -7.96 12.30
C ALA A 91 11.98 -7.19 11.16
N GLN A 92 11.54 -5.96 10.86
CA GLN A 92 12.17 -5.11 9.86
C GLN A 92 13.59 -4.67 10.28
N GLN A 93 13.82 -4.38 11.55
CA GLN A 93 15.16 -4.09 12.09
C GLN A 93 16.07 -5.32 12.00
N ALA A 94 15.61 -6.49 12.46
CA ALA A 94 16.38 -7.74 12.37
C ALA A 94 16.76 -8.08 10.92
N LEU A 95 15.85 -7.88 9.96
CA LEU A 95 16.13 -8.05 8.53
C LEU A 95 17.10 -6.99 7.99
N SER A 96 17.06 -5.76 8.50
CA SER A 96 17.95 -4.67 8.10
C SER A 96 19.38 -4.86 8.60
N ASP A 97 19.55 -5.33 9.85
CA ASP A 97 20.86 -5.64 10.42
C ASP A 97 21.51 -6.86 9.73
N LEU A 98 20.71 -7.86 9.32
CA LEU A 98 21.18 -8.97 8.49
C LEU A 98 21.56 -8.57 7.06
N HIS A 99 21.07 -7.43 6.56
CA HIS A 99 21.36 -6.93 5.22
C HIS A 99 22.46 -5.84 5.18
N LYS A 100 22.99 -5.45 6.35
CA LYS A 100 24.13 -4.53 6.44
C LYS A 100 25.39 -5.28 6.00
N PRO A 101 26.04 -4.89 4.89
CA PRO A 101 27.13 -5.68 4.33
C PRO A 101 28.35 -5.72 5.26
N LEU A 102 29.12 -6.80 5.12
CA LEU A 102 30.36 -7.08 5.85
C LEU A 102 31.52 -6.16 5.41
N ASP A 103 31.34 -4.85 5.55
CA ASP A 103 32.42 -3.86 5.39
C ASP A 103 33.25 -3.78 6.67
N THR A 104 34.10 -4.78 6.88
CA THR A 104 35.23 -4.70 7.81
C THR A 104 36.50 -4.45 7.00
N PRO A 105 37.13 -3.25 7.09
CA PRO A 105 38.37 -2.98 6.37
C PRO A 105 39.48 -3.93 6.80
N THR A 106 40.11 -4.60 5.83
CA THR A 106 41.36 -5.35 6.04
C THR A 106 42.44 -4.74 5.16
N GLU A 107 43.62 -4.53 5.74
CA GLU A 107 44.74 -3.77 5.16
C GLU A 107 45.32 -4.35 3.86
N PRO A 108 45.97 -3.51 3.03
CA PRO A 108 46.55 -3.93 1.76
C PRO A 108 47.87 -4.69 1.96
N VAL A 109 47.87 -6.00 1.67
CA VAL A 109 49.11 -6.77 1.54
C VAL A 109 49.77 -6.44 0.19
N ALA A 110 50.78 -5.57 0.23
CA ALA A 110 51.58 -5.22 -0.92
C ALA A 110 52.63 -6.31 -1.26
N ALA A 111 52.56 -6.79 -2.50
CA ALA A 111 53.65 -7.19 -3.39
C ALA A 111 54.91 -7.93 -2.85
N GLU A 112 55.04 -9.22 -3.21
CA GLU A 112 56.18 -9.85 -3.93
C GLU A 112 55.86 -11.38 -4.01
N LYS A 113 56.23 -12.21 -5.01
CA LYS A 113 56.84 -12.02 -6.34
C LYS A 113 57.00 -13.41 -6.99
N LYS A 114 56.78 -13.51 -8.31
CA LYS A 114 57.63 -14.19 -9.33
C LYS A 114 56.79 -14.66 -10.52
N ALA A 115 57.17 -14.18 -11.71
CA ALA A 115 56.55 -14.56 -12.97
C ALA A 115 57.00 -15.94 -13.46
N ALA A 116 56.09 -16.66 -14.11
CA ALA A 116 56.36 -17.70 -15.09
C ALA A 116 55.12 -17.94 -15.98
N LEU A 117 55.04 -17.24 -17.11
CA LEU A 117 54.41 -17.72 -18.34
C LEU A 117 55.49 -18.46 -19.18
N PRO A 118 55.18 -19.24 -20.23
CA PRO A 118 53.94 -19.24 -21.00
C PRO A 118 53.32 -20.62 -21.36
N ASP A 119 52.26 -20.52 -22.16
CA ASP A 119 51.80 -21.48 -23.19
C ASP A 119 51.03 -22.76 -22.74
N THR A 120 50.11 -23.33 -23.55
CA THR A 120 49.65 -22.99 -24.92
C THR A 120 48.10 -23.05 -25.04
N ALA A 121 47.56 -22.48 -26.13
CA ALA A 121 46.23 -22.66 -26.76
C ALA A 121 45.13 -23.52 -26.10
N GLU A 122 43.91 -22.97 -26.08
CA GLU A 122 42.87 -23.41 -27.05
C GLU A 122 41.92 -22.25 -27.33
N ALA A 123 41.68 -21.95 -28.61
CA ALA A 123 40.81 -20.85 -29.04
C ALA A 123 39.63 -21.37 -29.87
N ALA A 124 38.52 -20.65 -29.75
CA ALA A 124 37.38 -20.63 -30.67
C ALA A 124 36.49 -21.89 -30.78
N GLN A 125 35.20 -21.62 -30.60
CA GLN A 125 34.06 -22.45 -31.02
C GLN A 125 34.06 -22.59 -32.57
N PRO A 126 33.26 -23.50 -33.13
CA PRO A 126 31.94 -23.00 -33.57
C PRO A 126 30.77 -23.97 -33.32
N ALA A 127 29.57 -23.41 -33.23
CA ALA A 127 28.31 -24.15 -33.24
C ALA A 127 27.91 -24.55 -34.68
N SER A 128 27.56 -25.83 -34.87
CA SER A 128 26.82 -26.41 -36.02
C SER A 128 26.54 -27.88 -35.67
N THR A 129 25.39 -28.51 -35.94
CA THR A 129 24.15 -28.10 -36.64
C THR A 129 23.01 -29.06 -36.25
N ALA A 130 21.75 -28.62 -36.45
CA ALA A 130 20.59 -29.45 -36.83
C ALA A 130 20.16 -30.68 -35.98
N THR A 131 19.09 -30.47 -35.20
CA THR A 131 17.84 -31.27 -35.17
C THR A 131 17.55 -31.94 -36.53
N PRO A 132 17.08 -33.21 -36.64
CA PRO A 132 15.71 -33.55 -36.23
C PRO A 132 15.40 -35.00 -35.80
N ASP A 133 14.12 -35.20 -35.50
CA ASP A 133 13.29 -36.42 -35.53
C ASP A 133 13.78 -37.67 -34.75
N ASN A 134 13.08 -38.14 -33.69
CA ASN A 134 11.71 -38.67 -33.60
C ASN A 134 11.70 -40.21 -33.57
N ALA A 135 10.65 -40.75 -32.94
CA ALA A 135 10.15 -42.12 -32.99
C ALA A 135 10.90 -43.24 -32.22
N SER A 136 10.03 -44.15 -31.75
CA SER A 136 10.27 -45.46 -31.14
C SER A 136 10.81 -45.48 -29.68
N LYS A 137 10.03 -45.78 -28.63
CA LYS A 137 9.05 -46.87 -28.36
C LYS A 137 9.74 -48.15 -27.85
N ALA A 138 9.05 -48.80 -26.90
CA ALA A 138 9.38 -50.02 -26.13
C ALA A 138 10.06 -49.71 -24.77
N LYS A 139 9.49 -50.14 -23.63
CA LYS A 139 9.45 -51.51 -23.04
C LYS A 139 10.86 -51.86 -22.50
N GLU A 140 11.10 -52.13 -21.22
CA GLU A 140 10.24 -52.48 -20.06
C GLU A 140 10.51 -51.61 -18.83
#